data_AF-A0A0F9YST0-F1
#
_entry.id   AF-A0A0F9YST0-F1
#
_cell.length_a   1.000
_cell.length_b   1.000
_cell.length_c   1.000
_cell.angle_alpha   90.00
_cell.angle_beta   90.00
_cell.angle_gamma   90.00
#
_symmetry.space_group_name_H-M   'P 1'
#
loop_
_entity.id
_entity.type
_entity.pdbx_description
1 polymer ?
#
loop_
_entity_poly.entity_id
_entity_poly.type
_entity_poly.pdbx_seq_one_letter_code
_entity_poly.pdbx_strand_id
1 'polypeptide(L)' 'MEEEPESKAAQALWITVRAIWNEAVIPREINVGEVVPIPKKVMSVVNMGDTRGIALLPSLTKVVAKIAANRISQIAETR' A
#
# COMPACT_ATOMS: atom_id res chain seq x y z
N MET A 1 -23.66 -6.88 -13.44
CA MET A 1 -22.46 -7.27 -14.20
C MET A 1 -21.38 -6.31 -13.75
N GLU A 2 -20.32 -6.81 -13.10
CA GLU A 2 -19.11 -6.00 -12.94
C GLU A 2 -18.54 -5.78 -14.35
N GLU A 3 -18.43 -4.53 -14.78
CA GLU A 3 -17.83 -4.18 -16.07
C GLU A 3 -16.38 -4.66 -16.06
N GLU A 4 -16.05 -5.58 -16.96
CA GLU A 4 -14.67 -6.00 -17.14
C GLU A 4 -13.85 -4.80 -17.61
N PRO A 5 -12.67 -4.54 -17.00
CA PRO A 5 -11.88 -3.38 -17.36
C PRO A 5 -11.42 -3.44 -18.82
N GLU A 6 -11.81 -2.44 -19.62
CA GLU A 6 -11.48 -2.40 -21.06
C GLU A 6 -9.99 -2.09 -21.32
N SER A 7 -9.32 -1.39 -20.39
CA SER A 7 -7.91 -1.03 -20.55
C SER A 7 -6.98 -2.12 -20.02
N LYS A 8 -5.87 -2.35 -20.74
CA LYS A 8 -4.80 -3.29 -20.32
C LYS A 8 -4.28 -3.00 -18.91
N ALA A 9 -4.19 -1.72 -18.55
CA ALA A 9 -3.74 -1.30 -17.22
C ALA A 9 -4.75 -1.71 -16.13
N ALA A 10 -6.03 -1.51 -16.38
CA ALA A 10 -7.08 -1.87 -15.42
C ALA A 10 -7.24 -3.41 -15.29
N GLN A 11 -7.03 -4.17 -16.37
CA GLN A 11 -6.95 -5.63 -16.31
C GLN A 11 -5.77 -6.11 -15.46
N ALA A 12 -4.58 -5.53 -15.66
CA ALA A 12 -3.40 -5.87 -14.86
C ALA A 12 -3.60 -5.55 -13.37
N LEU A 13 -4.24 -4.42 -13.06
CA LEU A 13 -4.61 -4.05 -11.69
C LEU A 13 -5.62 -5.06 -11.10
N TRP A 14 -6.65 -5.42 -11.84
CA TRP A 14 -7.66 -6.40 -11.41
C TRP A 14 -7.05 -7.77 -11.10
N ILE A 15 -6.21 -8.30 -12.00
CA ILE A 15 -5.51 -9.57 -11.79
C ILE A 15 -4.66 -9.51 -10.51
N THR A 16 -3.93 -8.41 -10.31
CA THR A 16 -3.08 -8.19 -9.14
C THR A 16 -3.90 -8.18 -7.85
N VAL A 17 -4.99 -7.39 -7.80
CA VAL A 17 -5.87 -7.30 -6.62
C VAL A 17 -6.52 -8.65 -6.33
N ARG A 18 -7.00 -9.35 -7.36
CA ARG A 18 -7.63 -10.67 -7.23
C ARG A 18 -6.66 -11.72 -6.69
N ALA A 19 -5.42 -11.74 -7.19
CA ALA A 19 -4.38 -12.64 -6.69
C ALA A 19 -4.07 -12.37 -5.20
N ILE A 20 -3.92 -11.10 -4.81
CA ILE A 20 -3.71 -10.72 -3.40
C ILE A 20 -4.90 -11.15 -2.54
N TRP A 21 -6.13 -10.93 -3.02
CA TRP A 21 -7.35 -11.22 -2.26
C TRP A 21 -7.60 -12.71 -2.05
N ASN A 22 -7.44 -13.51 -3.11
CA ASN A 22 -7.77 -14.93 -3.07
C ASN A 22 -6.61 -15.80 -2.54
N GLU A 23 -5.37 -15.45 -2.86
CA GLU A 23 -4.21 -16.27 -2.54
C GLU A 23 -3.43 -15.74 -1.33
N ALA A 24 -3.78 -14.55 -0.83
CA ALA A 24 -3.03 -13.85 0.22
C ALA A 24 -1.53 -13.65 -0.10
N VAL A 25 -1.16 -13.74 -1.39
CA VAL A 25 0.20 -13.55 -1.89
C VAL A 25 0.34 -12.14 -2.45
N ILE A 26 1.31 -11.38 -1.94
CA ILE A 26 1.71 -10.09 -2.50
C ILE A 26 2.83 -10.33 -3.51
N PRO A 27 2.64 -10.01 -4.81
CA PRO A 27 3.70 -10.12 -5.81
C PRO A 27 4.97 -9.38 -5.39
N ARG A 28 6.13 -9.99 -5.65
CA ARG A 28 7.43 -9.48 -5.19
C ARG A 28 7.73 -8.08 -5.73
N GLU A 29 7.24 -7.79 -6.92
CA GLU A 29 7.38 -6.53 -7.66
C GLU A 29 6.66 -5.36 -6.98
N ILE A 30 5.63 -5.65 -6.17
CA ILE A 30 4.91 -4.63 -5.38
C ILE A 30 5.19 -4.76 -3.88
N ASN A 31 5.84 -5.85 -3.45
CA ASN A 31 6.32 -6.09 -2.09
C ASN A 31 7.69 -5.43 -1.85
N VAL A 32 7.86 -4.19 -2.31
CA VAL A 32 9.12 -3.45 -2.21
C VAL A 32 8.94 -2.35 -1.18
N GLY A 33 9.24 -2.65 0.08
CA GLY A 33 9.29 -1.66 1.14
C GLY A 33 10.73 -1.26 1.41
N GLU A 34 11.11 -0.02 1.11
CA GLU A 34 12.40 0.52 1.53
C GLU A 34 12.26 1.12 2.93
N VAL A 35 13.06 0.67 3.90
CA VAL A 35 13.05 1.25 5.24
C VAL A 35 13.93 2.49 5.24
N VAL A 36 13.30 3.66 5.35
CA VAL A 36 14.00 4.94 5.41
C VAL A 36 14.03 5.47 6.84
N PRO A 37 15.21 5.83 7.38
CA PRO A 37 15.31 6.44 8.69
C PRO A 37 14.84 7.89 8.64
N ILE A 38 13.77 8.21 9.38
CA ILE A 38 13.26 9.58 9.52
C ILE A 38 13.64 10.12 10.91
N PRO A 39 14.31 11.28 11.00
CA PRO A 39 14.65 11.91 12.28
C PRO A 39 13.41 12.18 13.16
N LYS A 40 13.50 11.88 14.46
CA LYS A 40 12.44 12.14 15.45
C LYS A 40 12.24 13.62 15.74
N LYS A 41 13.27 14.44 15.52
CA LYS A 41 13.30 15.89 15.76
C LYS A 41 14.04 16.58 14.63
N VAL A 42 13.76 17.87 14.43
CA VAL A 42 14.55 18.76 13.57
C VAL A 42 15.88 19.02 14.28
N MET A 43 16.80 18.06 14.26
CA MET A 43 18.13 18.21 14.87
C MET A 43 19.22 18.06 13.81
N SER A 44 20.23 18.91 13.91
CA SER A 44 21.34 19.06 12.96
C SER A 44 22.33 17.88 12.96
N VAL A 45 22.16 16.91 13.87
CA VAL A 45 23.04 15.74 14.00
C VAL A 45 22.16 14.48 14.07
N VAL A 46 22.21 13.66 13.02
CA VAL A 46 21.40 12.45 12.90
C VAL A 46 22.15 11.29 13.55
N ASN A 47 21.88 11.01 14.83
CA ASN A 47 22.26 9.74 15.46
C ASN A 47 21.22 8.67 15.11
N MET A 48 21.64 7.43 14.81
CA MET A 48 20.71 6.37 14.41
C MET A 48 19.62 6.07 15.47
N GLY A 49 19.93 6.19 16.77
CA GLY A 49 18.96 6.04 17.86
C GLY A 49 17.85 7.11 17.88
N ASP A 50 18.07 8.24 17.23
CA ASP A 50 17.14 9.37 17.13
C ASP A 50 16.30 9.34 15.85
N THR A 51 16.34 8.25 15.09
CA THR A 51 15.52 8.05 13.90
C THR A 51 14.38 7.05 14.16
N ARG A 52 13.33 7.11 13.35
CA ARG A 52 12.30 6.07 13.25
C ARG A 52 12.41 5.47 11.85
N GLY A 53 12.48 4.15 11.76
CA GLY A 53 12.35 3.46 10.48
C GLY A 53 10.91 3.58 9.98
N ILE A 54 10.73 4.07 8.77
CA ILE A 54 9.43 4.05 8.09
C ILE A 54 9.58 3.25 6.81
N ALA A 55 8.69 2.29 6.59
CA ALA A 55 8.61 1.57 5.33
C ALA A 55 8.00 2.46 4.25
N LEU A 56 8.80 2.85 3.26
CA LEU A 56 8.34 3.47 2.04
C LEU A 56 7.77 2.39 1.12
N LEU A 57 6.44 2.32 1.10
CA LEU A 57 5.72 1.52 0.12
C LEU A 57 5.62 2.26 -1.23
N PRO A 58 5.54 1.54 -2.36
CA PRO A 58 5.30 2.13 -3.66
C PRO A 58 4.00 2.93 -3.65
N SER A 59 3.96 4.05 -4.38
CA SER A 59 2.82 4.97 -4.40
C SER A 59 1.51 4.28 -4.78
N LEU A 60 1.54 3.36 -5.74
CA LEU A 60 0.38 2.60 -6.18
C LEU A 60 -0.20 1.77 -5.03
N THR A 61 0.65 1.08 -4.26
CA THR A 61 0.26 0.31 -3.08
C THR A 61 -0.43 1.17 -2.04
N LYS A 62 0.08 2.39 -1.80
CA LYS A 62 -0.55 3.35 -0.87
C LYS A 62 -1.93 3.79 -1.32
N VAL A 63 -2.11 4.05 -2.63
CA VAL A 63 -3.41 4.43 -3.20
C VAL A 63 -4.41 3.29 -3.05
N VAL A 64 -4.03 2.07 -3.44
CA VAL A 64 -4.90 0.88 -3.31
C VAL A 64 -5.26 0.63 -1.84
N ALA A 65 -4.28 0.68 -0.93
CA ALA A 65 -4.51 0.52 0.50
C ALA A 65 -5.46 1.57 1.06
N LYS A 66 -5.36 2.84 0.62
CA LYS A 66 -6.24 3.92 1.05
C LYS A 66 -7.68 3.71 0.58
N ILE A 67 -7.87 3.28 -0.68
CA ILE A 67 -9.20 2.97 -1.22
C ILE A 67 -9.82 1.80 -0.43
N ALA A 68 -9.06 0.72 -0.23
CA ALA A 68 -9.52 -0.45 0.53
C ALA A 68 -9.89 -0.08 1.97
N ALA A 69 -9.02 0.66 2.68
CA ALA A 69 -9.29 1.11 4.05
C ALA A 69 -10.58 1.96 4.13
N ASN A 70 -10.78 2.92 3.22
CA ASN A 70 -11.99 3.72 3.19
C ASN A 70 -13.25 2.87 2.96
N ARG A 71 -13.20 1.86 2.08
CA ARG A 71 -14.32 0.93 1.85
C ARG A 71 -14.62 0.09 3.08
N ILE A 72 -13.60 -0.43 3.75
CA ILE A 72 -13.74 -1.22 4.98
C ILE A 72 -14.33 -0.36 6.10
N SER A 73 -13.84 0.88 6.28
CA SER A 73 -14.37 1.81 7.29
C SER A 73 -15.86 2.10 7.08
N GLN A 74 -16.29 2.34 5.84
CA GLN A 74 -17.71 2.54 5.54
C GLN A 74 -18.57 1.33 5.92
N ILE A 75 -18.08 0.11 5.65
CA ILE A 75 -18.78 -1.12 6.02
C ILE A 75 -18.81 -1.30 7.56
N ALA A 76 -17.70 -0.98 8.22
CA ALA A 76 -17.56 -1.11 9.67
C ALA A 76 -18.41 -0.09 10.45
N GLU A 77 -18.57 1.13 9.94
CA GLU A 77 -19.41 2.18 10.53
C GLU A 77 -20.92 1.93 10.32
N THR A 78 -21.30 1.01 9.44
CA THR A 78 -22.70 0.65 9.16
C THR A 78 -23.19 -0.53 10.04
N ARG A 79 -22.35 -1.04 10.96
CA ARG A 79 -22.69 -2.07 11.95
C ARG A 79 -22.66 -1.52 13.37
#